data_AF-A0A650CWN1-F1
#
_entry.id   AF-A0A650CWN1-F1
#
_cell.length_a   1.000
_cell.length_b   1.000
_cell.length_c   1.000
_cell.angle_alpha   90.00
_cell.angle_beta   90.00
_cell.angle_gamma   90.00
#
_symmetry.space_group_name_H-M   'P 1'
#
loop_
_entity.id
_entity.type
_entity.pdbx_description
1 polymer ?
#
loop_
_entity_poly.entity_id
_entity_poly.type
_entity_poly.pdbx_seq_one_letter_code
_entity_poly.pdbx_strand_id
1 'polypeptide(L)'
;MIEEKLKEVYGIDKYGKNVPEWAEKIKYEFVDEVMQDKLREAKIWINELYKVFEELQERLKVKGMLFSREMKSFLDDPRRHLVKKLFIYYHDLIRGKLSVEDFIVKGKQAIVSSFNSNMRSIYQSWGLASIVLLLAEKGNYELIYPEHGYLDFDRSGKQKSGTIPPNIVVGNVVTSFSFFLEAPRPITWEDGGDLEKVWKFYSLVRPDMLIYEGTEINIVDPQGDIPIKRPDYIVEYKELPNWWKRWRYLKDYKPLDGNEWRARWLKGLYEGFAEILGVEAKDLPSFSEGKSKRIKEYKVIELYEAIYKPRKGGVVISRVPVEDEIKREIINDNVTLIDDVGFNQGRLEILIEKMTKGIKSTYDLKELAYKFAMSRKEEFIEWMRSQGLY
;
A
#
# COMPACT_ATOMS: atom_id res chain seq x y z
N MET A 1 -9.09 5.71 34.79
CA MET A 1 -8.46 6.99 35.18
C MET A 1 -8.61 8.04 34.07
N ILE A 2 -8.42 7.68 32.79
CA ILE A 2 -8.59 8.65 31.70
C ILE A 2 -10.02 9.20 31.57
N GLU A 3 -11.05 8.40 31.88
CA GLU A 3 -12.45 8.84 31.83
C GLU A 3 -12.72 10.03 32.75
N GLU A 4 -12.20 10.01 33.99
CA GLU A 4 -12.35 11.12 34.93
C GLU A 4 -11.66 12.39 34.42
N LYS A 5 -10.45 12.25 33.84
CA LYS A 5 -9.76 13.38 33.20
C LYS A 5 -10.52 13.91 31.98
N LEU A 6 -11.21 13.04 31.23
CA LEU A 6 -12.06 13.47 30.10
C LEU A 6 -13.31 14.21 30.58
N LYS A 7 -13.86 13.86 31.75
CA LYS A 7 -14.96 14.61 32.39
C LYS A 7 -14.49 16.02 32.80
N GLU A 8 -13.25 16.18 33.25
CA GLU A 8 -12.68 17.49 33.60
C GLU A 8 -12.59 18.46 32.40
N VAL A 9 -12.48 17.95 31.17
CA VAL A 9 -12.41 18.78 29.95
C VAL A 9 -13.73 18.86 29.18
N TYR A 10 -14.76 18.11 29.59
CA TYR A 10 -16.05 18.14 28.91
C TYR A 10 -16.73 19.51 29.07
N GLY A 11 -17.01 20.17 27.95
CA GLY A 11 -17.73 21.44 27.95
C GLY A 11 -16.97 22.63 28.56
N ILE A 12 -15.66 22.52 28.83
CA ILE A 12 -14.87 23.59 29.48
C ILE A 12 -14.80 24.88 28.67
N ASP A 13 -14.91 24.79 27.34
CA ASP A 13 -14.96 25.95 26.46
C ASP A 13 -15.92 25.67 25.30
N LYS A 14 -17.13 26.21 25.40
CA LYS A 14 -18.18 26.13 24.37
C LYS A 14 -17.72 26.61 22.99
N TYR A 15 -16.74 27.50 22.93
CA TYR A 15 -16.21 28.05 21.68
C TYR A 15 -14.87 27.40 21.26
N GLY A 16 -14.23 26.63 22.14
CA GLY A 16 -12.95 25.94 21.87
C GLY A 16 -11.78 26.88 21.55
N LYS A 17 -11.83 28.15 21.99
CA LYS A 17 -10.85 29.18 21.65
C LYS A 17 -9.67 29.23 22.63
N ASN A 18 -9.89 28.87 23.89
CA ASN A 18 -8.91 28.98 24.97
C ASN A 18 -8.68 27.63 25.64
N VAL A 19 -8.33 26.61 24.86
CA VAL A 19 -8.05 25.27 25.39
C VAL A 19 -6.75 25.30 26.22
N PRO A 20 -6.79 24.97 27.52
CA PRO A 20 -5.60 24.96 28.36
C PRO A 20 -4.57 23.93 27.88
N GLU A 21 -3.28 24.22 28.04
CA GLU A 21 -2.21 23.30 27.63
C GLU A 21 -2.27 21.94 28.33
N TRP A 22 -2.74 21.89 29.59
CA TRP A 22 -2.92 20.63 30.31
C TRP A 22 -4.02 19.76 29.67
N ALA A 23 -5.06 20.38 29.09
CA ALA A 23 -6.11 19.65 28.39
C ALA A 23 -5.56 18.98 27.13
N GLU A 24 -4.59 19.59 26.45
CA GLU A 24 -3.93 18.96 25.29
C GLU A 24 -3.15 17.68 25.68
N LYS A 25 -2.63 17.60 26.92
CA LYS A 25 -1.89 16.42 27.42
C LYS A 25 -2.78 15.18 27.58
N ILE A 26 -4.08 15.37 27.87
CA ILE A 26 -5.03 14.26 28.03
C ILE A 26 -5.15 13.42 26.74
N LYS A 27 -5.01 14.04 25.55
CA LYS A 27 -4.99 13.28 24.29
C LYS A 27 -3.82 12.29 24.23
N TYR A 28 -2.66 12.67 24.75
CA TYR A 28 -1.49 11.79 24.79
C TYR A 28 -1.70 10.64 25.76
N GLU A 29 -2.22 10.93 26.95
CA GLU A 29 -2.54 9.90 27.94
C GLU A 29 -3.61 8.91 27.42
N PHE A 30 -4.63 9.41 26.71
CA PHE A 30 -5.63 8.57 26.07
C PHE A 30 -5.03 7.66 25.00
N VAL A 31 -4.13 8.18 24.16
CA VAL A 31 -3.40 7.36 23.17
C VAL A 31 -2.57 6.28 23.87
N ASP A 32 -1.86 6.62 24.94
CA ASP A 32 -1.02 5.67 25.67
C ASP A 32 -1.85 4.57 26.34
N GLU A 33 -2.99 4.92 26.94
CA GLU A 33 -3.90 3.95 27.56
C GLU A 33 -4.52 3.00 26.53
N VAL A 34 -4.90 3.52 25.35
CA VAL A 34 -5.50 2.72 24.27
C VAL A 34 -4.46 1.84 23.56
N MET A 35 -3.25 2.35 23.33
CA MET A 35 -2.24 1.67 22.53
C MET A 35 -1.32 0.76 23.34
N GLN A 36 -1.02 1.10 24.59
CA GLN A 36 -0.16 0.32 25.47
C GLN A 36 1.15 -0.08 24.74
N ASP A 37 1.52 -1.36 24.76
CA ASP A 37 2.74 -1.88 24.13
C ASP A 37 2.76 -1.77 22.60
N LYS A 38 1.64 -1.48 21.94
CA LYS A 38 1.57 -1.36 20.47
C LYS A 38 2.46 -0.24 19.93
N LEU A 39 2.66 0.84 20.70
CA LEU A 39 3.59 1.91 20.31
C LEU A 39 5.04 1.41 20.28
N ARG A 40 5.40 0.50 21.18
CA ARG A 40 6.71 -0.15 21.18
C ARG A 40 6.84 -1.09 19.98
N GLU A 41 5.81 -1.87 19.68
CA GLU A 41 5.77 -2.72 18.47
C GLU A 41 5.96 -1.89 17.19
N ALA A 42 5.26 -0.76 17.05
CA ALA A 42 5.45 0.13 15.91
C ALA A 42 6.89 0.62 15.76
N LYS A 43 7.54 1.03 16.86
CA LYS A 43 8.96 1.43 16.83
C LYS A 43 9.87 0.31 16.34
N ILE A 44 9.60 -0.94 16.73
CA ILE A 44 10.37 -2.10 16.25
C ILE A 44 10.20 -2.25 14.74
N TRP A 45 8.96 -2.22 14.23
CA TRP A 45 8.71 -2.37 12.78
C TRP A 45 9.32 -1.23 11.96
N ILE A 46 9.26 0.00 12.49
CA ILE A 46 9.88 1.17 11.87
C ILE A 46 11.40 0.99 11.77
N ASN A 47 12.04 0.47 12.82
CA ASN A 47 13.48 0.20 12.81
C ASN A 47 13.85 -0.88 11.78
N GLU A 48 13.08 -1.98 11.71
CA GLU A 48 13.32 -3.02 10.70
C GLU A 48 13.14 -2.49 9.26
N LEU A 49 12.17 -1.60 9.04
CA LEU A 49 12.00 -0.93 7.76
C LEU A 49 13.21 -0.05 7.40
N TYR A 50 13.68 0.78 8.34
CA TYR A 50 14.81 1.67 8.09
C TYR A 50 16.12 0.93 7.83
N LYS A 51 16.38 -0.20 8.50
CA LYS A 51 17.54 -1.06 8.20
C LYS A 51 17.58 -1.47 6.72
N VAL A 52 16.47 -2.00 6.22
CA VAL A 52 16.38 -2.41 4.80
C VAL A 52 16.51 -1.20 3.87
N PHE A 53 16.00 -0.03 4.24
CA PHE A 53 16.19 1.18 3.44
C PHE A 53 17.64 1.66 3.40
N GLU A 54 18.38 1.59 4.50
CA GLU A 54 19.81 1.91 4.54
C GLU A 54 20.60 0.98 3.62
N GLU A 55 20.39 -0.33 3.73
CA GLU A 55 21.02 -1.33 2.85
C GLU A 55 20.69 -1.09 1.36
N LEU A 56 19.44 -0.72 1.07
CA LEU A 56 19.00 -0.42 -0.29
C LEU A 56 19.61 0.89 -0.82
N GLN A 57 19.72 1.93 0.02
CA GLN A 57 20.43 3.18 -0.32
C GLN A 57 21.87 2.92 -0.72
N GLU A 58 22.57 2.07 0.03
CA GLU A 58 23.95 1.68 -0.27
C GLU A 58 24.03 0.84 -1.55
N ARG A 59 23.21 -0.20 -1.67
CA ARG A 59 23.29 -1.18 -2.76
C ARG A 59 22.91 -0.58 -4.12
N LEU A 60 21.83 0.20 -4.16
CA LEU A 60 21.29 0.77 -5.39
C LEU A 60 21.68 2.25 -5.60
N LYS A 61 22.49 2.83 -4.70
CA LYS A 61 22.93 4.24 -4.73
C LYS A 61 21.75 5.22 -4.80
N VAL A 62 20.66 4.90 -4.11
CA VAL A 62 19.46 5.75 -4.10
C VAL A 62 19.60 6.86 -3.06
N LYS A 63 19.07 8.04 -3.39
CA LYS A 63 19.20 9.27 -2.58
C LYS A 63 18.30 9.27 -1.35
N GLY A 64 17.24 8.47 -1.35
CA GLY A 64 16.32 8.34 -0.22
C GLY A 64 14.97 7.79 -0.61
N MET A 65 14.05 7.78 0.35
CA MET A 65 12.69 7.25 0.20
C MET A 65 11.65 8.36 0.30
N LEU A 66 10.59 8.25 -0.48
CA LEU A 66 9.42 9.14 -0.45
C LEU A 66 8.23 8.43 0.16
N PHE A 67 7.48 9.16 0.99
CA PHE A 67 6.26 8.69 1.65
C PHE A 67 5.18 9.78 1.60
N SER A 68 3.93 9.36 1.75
CA SER A 68 2.85 10.30 2.05
C SER A 68 3.13 11.06 3.35
N ARG A 69 2.55 12.27 3.48
CA ARG A 69 2.65 13.07 4.72
C ARG A 69 2.14 12.32 5.95
N GLU A 70 1.07 11.54 5.77
CA GLU A 70 0.48 10.68 6.80
C GLU A 70 1.49 9.64 7.29
N MET A 71 2.04 8.85 6.35
CA MET A 71 3.00 7.79 6.64
C MET A 71 4.28 8.37 7.24
N LYS A 72 4.83 9.44 6.66
CA LYS A 72 6.02 10.11 7.20
C LYS A 72 5.80 10.60 8.63
N SER A 73 4.65 11.20 8.92
CA SER A 73 4.33 11.61 10.29
C SER A 73 4.24 10.44 11.27
N PHE A 74 3.80 9.26 10.83
CA PHE A 74 3.75 8.07 11.69
C PHE A 74 5.14 7.46 11.89
N LEU A 75 5.97 7.40 10.84
CA LEU A 75 7.35 6.94 10.91
C LEU A 75 8.21 7.80 11.85
N ASP A 76 7.99 9.12 11.86
CA ASP A 76 8.75 10.06 12.70
C ASP A 76 8.34 9.98 14.18
N ASP A 77 7.04 9.93 14.47
CA ASP A 77 6.51 9.80 15.83
C ASP A 77 5.10 9.17 15.82
N PRO A 78 4.99 7.83 16.03
CA PRO A 78 3.71 7.15 16.04
C PRO A 78 2.73 7.71 17.08
N ARG A 79 3.23 8.08 18.28
CA ARG A 79 2.39 8.57 19.38
C ARG A 79 1.79 9.92 19.02
N ARG A 80 2.63 10.87 18.56
CA ARG A 80 2.17 12.19 18.13
C ARG A 80 1.28 12.11 16.90
N HIS A 81 1.55 11.20 15.95
CA HIS A 81 0.67 10.99 14.80
C HIS A 81 -0.75 10.61 15.24
N LEU A 82 -0.87 9.66 16.16
CA LEU A 82 -2.17 9.21 16.65
C LEU A 82 -2.92 10.28 17.45
N VAL A 83 -2.22 11.11 18.22
CA VAL A 83 -2.83 12.28 18.88
C VAL A 83 -3.49 13.23 17.88
N LYS A 84 -2.89 13.44 16.69
CA LYS A 84 -3.51 14.28 15.64
C LYS A 84 -4.86 13.75 15.18
N LYS A 85 -5.09 12.44 15.24
CA LYS A 85 -6.37 11.81 14.85
C LYS A 85 -7.50 12.12 15.81
N LEU A 86 -7.19 12.53 17.03
CA LEU A 86 -8.17 12.95 18.02
C LEU A 86 -8.62 14.40 17.88
N PHE A 87 -7.98 15.21 17.01
CA PHE A 87 -8.14 16.67 17.01
C PHE A 87 -9.62 17.12 16.95
N ILE A 88 -10.38 16.61 15.98
CA ILE A 88 -11.80 16.97 15.81
C ILE A 88 -12.64 16.45 16.99
N TYR A 89 -12.52 15.16 17.32
CA TYR A 89 -13.28 14.54 18.40
C TYR A 89 -13.05 15.22 19.75
N TYR A 90 -11.80 15.59 20.03
CA TYR A 90 -11.42 16.22 21.29
C TYR A 90 -11.92 17.66 21.37
N HIS A 91 -11.89 18.39 20.25
CA HIS A 91 -12.48 19.71 20.17
C HIS A 91 -14.00 19.68 20.38
N ASP A 92 -14.69 18.67 19.86
CA ASP A 92 -16.13 18.50 20.10
C ASP A 92 -16.45 18.07 21.54
N LEU A 93 -15.58 17.28 22.19
CA LEU A 93 -15.64 16.98 23.62
C LEU A 93 -15.53 18.26 24.46
N ILE A 94 -14.52 19.09 24.17
CA ILE A 94 -14.27 20.38 24.86
C ILE A 94 -15.48 21.32 24.76
N ARG A 95 -16.19 21.29 23.63
CA ARG A 95 -17.36 22.13 23.39
C ARG A 95 -18.65 21.57 23.98
N GLY A 96 -18.60 20.38 24.58
CA GLY A 96 -19.78 19.67 25.07
C GLY A 96 -20.69 19.16 23.95
N LYS A 97 -20.17 19.03 22.72
CA LYS A 97 -20.90 18.47 21.56
C LYS A 97 -20.80 16.96 21.45
N LEU A 98 -19.77 16.38 22.07
CA LEU A 98 -19.53 14.95 22.10
C LEU A 98 -19.44 14.52 23.56
N SER A 99 -20.22 13.50 23.96
CA SER A 99 -20.14 12.94 25.31
C SER A 99 -18.77 12.30 25.56
N VAL A 100 -18.40 12.11 26.83
CA VAL A 100 -17.16 11.41 27.21
C VAL A 100 -17.18 9.98 26.68
N GLU A 101 -18.33 9.30 26.80
CA GLU A 101 -18.54 7.94 26.35
C GLU A 101 -18.38 7.83 24.83
N ASP A 102 -18.99 8.74 24.06
CA ASP A 102 -18.87 8.76 22.60
C ASP A 102 -17.44 9.10 22.16
N PHE A 103 -16.76 10.01 22.88
CA PHE A 103 -15.35 10.32 22.62
C PHE A 103 -14.47 9.09 22.81
N ILE A 104 -14.66 8.34 23.90
CA ILE A 104 -13.89 7.11 24.16
C ILE A 104 -14.09 6.11 23.01
N VAL A 105 -15.32 5.89 22.57
CA VAL A 105 -15.63 4.96 21.47
C VAL A 105 -15.04 5.44 20.15
N LYS A 106 -15.37 6.66 19.70
CA LYS A 106 -14.94 7.19 18.40
C LYS A 106 -13.44 7.45 18.35
N GLY A 107 -12.88 8.03 19.41
CA GLY A 107 -11.45 8.28 19.55
C GLY A 107 -10.64 6.99 19.51
N LYS A 108 -11.06 5.95 20.26
CA LYS A 108 -10.42 4.63 20.20
C LYS A 108 -10.46 4.04 18.80
N GLN A 109 -11.62 4.08 18.13
CA GLN A 109 -11.75 3.58 16.75
C GLN A 109 -10.83 4.32 15.78
N ALA A 110 -10.77 5.66 15.87
CA ALA A 110 -9.92 6.48 15.01
C ALA A 110 -8.42 6.16 15.17
N ILE A 111 -7.95 6.06 16.42
CA ILE A 111 -6.56 5.73 16.73
C ILE A 111 -6.23 4.29 16.28
N VAL A 112 -7.07 3.30 16.63
CA VAL A 112 -6.85 1.89 16.27
C VAL A 112 -6.84 1.70 14.75
N SER A 113 -7.76 2.33 14.02
CA SER A 113 -7.82 2.26 12.57
C SER A 113 -6.57 2.88 11.92
N SER A 114 -6.17 4.08 12.40
CA SER A 114 -4.96 4.75 11.94
C SER A 114 -3.70 3.94 12.23
N PHE A 115 -3.58 3.36 13.42
CA PHE A 115 -2.45 2.52 13.79
C PHE A 115 -2.35 1.30 12.87
N ASN A 116 -3.43 0.53 12.74
CA ASN A 116 -3.45 -0.69 11.92
C ASN A 116 -3.12 -0.39 10.45
N SER A 117 -3.64 0.72 9.90
CA SER A 117 -3.38 1.12 8.52
C SER A 117 -1.91 1.47 8.29
N ASN A 118 -1.28 2.19 9.22
CA ASN A 118 0.14 2.51 9.12
C ASN A 118 1.04 1.28 9.33
N MET A 119 0.71 0.40 10.27
CA MET A 119 1.45 -0.86 10.46
C MET A 119 1.43 -1.73 9.19
N ARG A 120 0.29 -1.81 8.52
CA ARG A 120 0.18 -2.44 7.19
C ARG A 120 1.10 -1.80 6.17
N SER A 121 1.09 -0.47 6.06
CA SER A 121 1.98 0.25 5.16
C SER A 121 3.44 -0.04 5.44
N ILE A 122 3.86 -0.08 6.71
CA ILE A 122 5.24 -0.41 7.10
C ILE A 122 5.62 -1.79 6.58
N TYR A 123 4.77 -2.79 6.80
CA TYR A 123 5.09 -4.17 6.42
C TYR A 123 5.14 -4.37 4.89
N GLN A 124 4.23 -3.73 4.16
CA GLN A 124 4.24 -3.76 2.69
C GLN A 124 5.45 -3.05 2.11
N SER A 125 5.82 -1.89 2.65
CA SER A 125 7.03 -1.16 2.25
C SER A 125 8.29 -1.97 2.56
N TRP A 126 8.35 -2.62 3.72
CA TRP A 126 9.45 -3.52 4.07
C TRP A 126 9.53 -4.68 3.06
N GLY A 127 8.40 -5.33 2.78
CA GLY A 127 8.35 -6.45 1.84
C GLY A 127 8.79 -6.08 0.42
N LEU A 128 8.35 -4.93 -0.10
CA LEU A 128 8.82 -4.44 -1.40
C LEU A 128 10.32 -4.13 -1.36
N ALA A 129 10.79 -3.42 -0.33
CA ALA A 129 12.20 -3.06 -0.21
C ALA A 129 13.10 -4.29 -0.13
N SER A 130 12.72 -5.30 0.65
CA SER A 130 13.47 -6.55 0.77
C SER A 130 13.48 -7.35 -0.54
N ILE A 131 12.38 -7.38 -1.31
CA ILE A 131 12.36 -8.03 -2.64
C ILE A 131 13.33 -7.32 -3.58
N VAL A 132 13.30 -5.99 -3.61
CA VAL A 132 14.19 -5.16 -4.46
C VAL A 132 15.64 -5.32 -4.05
N LEU A 133 15.93 -5.33 -2.75
CA LEU A 133 17.28 -5.51 -2.23
C LEU A 133 17.83 -6.90 -2.58
N LEU A 134 17.05 -7.96 -2.41
CA LEU A 134 17.46 -9.31 -2.80
C LEU A 134 17.72 -9.45 -4.31
N LEU A 135 16.91 -8.81 -5.15
CA LEU A 135 17.18 -8.74 -6.60
C LEU A 135 18.51 -8.05 -6.87
N ALA A 136 18.78 -6.92 -6.19
CA ALA A 136 20.03 -6.20 -6.33
C ALA A 136 21.23 -7.04 -5.86
N GLU A 137 21.14 -7.71 -4.72
CA GLU A 137 22.22 -8.51 -4.13
C GLU A 137 22.51 -9.79 -4.91
N LYS A 138 21.48 -10.56 -5.27
CA LYS A 138 21.64 -11.90 -5.86
C LYS A 138 21.63 -11.89 -7.38
N GLY A 139 20.90 -10.95 -7.99
CA GLY A 139 20.68 -10.91 -9.43
C GLY A 139 21.38 -9.76 -10.15
N ASN A 140 22.14 -8.92 -9.42
CA ASN A 140 22.76 -7.70 -9.94
C ASN A 140 21.77 -6.79 -10.68
N TYR A 141 20.55 -6.67 -10.15
CA TYR A 141 19.56 -5.72 -10.68
C TYR A 141 19.91 -4.32 -10.21
N GLU A 142 19.86 -3.36 -11.13
CA GLU A 142 20.08 -1.94 -10.89
C GLU A 142 18.76 -1.16 -10.98
N LEU A 143 18.71 0.01 -10.36
CA LEU A 143 17.55 0.89 -10.44
C LEU A 143 17.39 1.44 -11.85
N ILE A 144 16.22 1.22 -12.46
CA ILE A 144 15.82 1.81 -13.74
C ILE A 144 14.87 3.00 -13.51
N TYR A 145 13.90 2.83 -12.60
CA TYR A 145 12.92 3.86 -12.26
C TYR A 145 12.66 3.88 -10.75
N PRO A 146 12.52 5.06 -10.13
CA PRO A 146 12.54 6.38 -10.75
C PRO A 146 13.95 6.91 -11.04
N GLU A 147 14.12 7.62 -12.16
CA GLU A 147 15.44 8.07 -12.64
C GLU A 147 16.09 9.11 -11.69
N HIS A 148 15.27 9.83 -10.92
CA HIS A 148 15.76 10.81 -9.94
C HIS A 148 16.40 10.18 -8.70
N GLY A 149 16.27 8.85 -8.53
CA GLY A 149 16.90 8.09 -7.46
C GLY A 149 16.25 8.23 -6.08
N TYR A 150 14.98 8.66 -6.01
CA TYR A 150 14.22 8.64 -4.75
C TYR A 150 13.08 7.63 -4.88
N LEU A 151 13.09 6.56 -4.09
CA LEU A 151 12.11 5.49 -4.25
C LEU A 151 10.78 5.86 -3.62
N ASP A 152 9.70 5.68 -4.38
CA ASP A 152 8.36 6.06 -3.96
C ASP A 152 7.63 4.88 -3.31
N PHE A 153 7.44 4.96 -2.00
CA PHE A 153 6.61 4.04 -1.22
C PHE A 153 5.23 4.64 -0.91
N ASP A 154 4.90 5.79 -1.50
CA ASP A 154 3.55 6.30 -1.49
C ASP A 154 2.66 5.48 -2.44
N ARG A 155 1.42 5.50 -2.01
CA ARG A 155 0.23 4.88 -2.52
C ARG A 155 -0.49 5.90 -3.43
N SER A 156 -0.49 7.18 -3.07
CA SER A 156 -1.22 8.23 -3.78
C SER A 156 -0.30 9.22 -4.50
N GLY A 157 -0.74 9.74 -5.65
CA GLY A 157 -0.11 10.94 -6.24
C GLY A 157 0.17 10.89 -7.73
N LYS A 158 0.27 9.70 -8.34
CA LYS A 158 0.66 9.54 -9.76
C LYS A 158 -0.51 9.36 -10.76
N GLN A 159 -1.75 9.50 -10.29
CA GLN A 159 -2.99 9.24 -11.05
C GLN A 159 -3.58 10.46 -11.77
N LYS A 160 -2.94 11.63 -11.67
CA LYS A 160 -3.43 12.88 -12.28
C LYS A 160 -3.28 12.90 -13.80
N SER A 161 -2.38 12.09 -14.35
CA SER A 161 -2.07 12.02 -15.79
C SER A 161 -2.82 10.93 -16.55
N GLY A 162 -3.84 10.29 -15.94
CA GLY A 162 -4.54 9.16 -16.57
C GLY A 162 -3.70 7.87 -16.67
N THR A 163 -2.51 7.85 -16.06
CA THR A 163 -1.60 6.70 -16.03
C THR A 163 -1.51 6.10 -14.63
N ILE A 164 -1.10 4.84 -14.54
CA ILE A 164 -0.68 4.21 -13.30
C ILE A 164 0.76 3.73 -13.51
N PRO A 165 1.77 4.54 -13.13
CA PRO A 165 3.17 4.16 -13.24
C PRO A 165 3.65 3.32 -12.05
N PRO A 166 4.79 2.61 -12.18
CA PRO A 166 5.34 1.79 -11.11
C PRO A 166 5.80 2.64 -9.93
N ASN A 167 5.95 1.97 -8.78
CA ASN A 167 6.68 2.48 -7.63
C ASN A 167 8.18 2.38 -7.89
N ILE A 168 8.64 1.22 -8.36
CA ILE A 168 10.05 0.90 -8.58
C ILE A 168 10.16 0.03 -9.84
N VAL A 169 11.18 0.27 -10.65
CA VAL A 169 11.63 -0.69 -11.67
C VAL A 169 13.11 -0.98 -11.44
N VAL A 170 13.46 -2.25 -11.35
CA VAL A 170 14.86 -2.69 -11.35
C VAL A 170 15.11 -3.66 -12.49
N GLY A 171 16.32 -3.67 -13.04
CA GLY A 171 16.68 -4.55 -14.15
C GLY A 171 18.16 -4.87 -14.20
N ASN A 172 18.48 -5.95 -14.89
CA ASN A 172 19.83 -6.33 -15.24
C ASN A 172 19.92 -6.56 -16.77
N VAL A 173 21.02 -7.16 -17.24
CA VAL A 173 21.25 -7.42 -18.67
C VAL A 173 20.27 -8.43 -19.29
N VAL A 174 19.54 -9.20 -18.48
CA VAL A 174 18.65 -10.27 -18.91
C VAL A 174 17.20 -9.82 -18.93
N THR A 175 16.75 -9.13 -17.88
CA THR A 175 15.34 -8.76 -17.67
C THR A 175 15.19 -7.60 -16.69
N SER A 176 13.96 -7.15 -16.50
CA SER A 176 13.57 -6.16 -15.50
C SER A 176 12.28 -6.57 -14.80
N PHE A 177 11.98 -5.91 -13.68
CA PHE A 177 10.73 -6.07 -12.96
C PHE A 177 10.19 -4.72 -12.55
N SER A 178 8.89 -4.53 -12.78
CA SER A 178 8.15 -3.32 -12.42
C SER A 178 7.16 -3.63 -11.31
N PHE A 179 7.26 -2.87 -10.21
CA PHE A 179 6.51 -3.09 -8.98
C PHE A 179 5.47 -1.99 -8.77
N PHE A 180 4.24 -2.37 -8.43
CA PHE A 180 3.13 -1.44 -8.20
C PHE A 180 2.46 -1.75 -6.87
N LEU A 181 2.50 -0.81 -5.92
CA LEU A 181 1.90 -0.93 -4.60
C LEU A 181 0.43 -0.52 -4.61
N GLU A 182 -0.41 -1.42 -4.08
CA GLU A 182 -1.85 -1.24 -3.89
C GLU A 182 -2.51 -0.64 -5.16
N ALA A 183 -2.31 -1.34 -6.28
CA ALA A 183 -2.82 -1.00 -7.60
C ALA A 183 -3.79 -2.09 -8.07
N PRO A 184 -4.80 -1.78 -8.90
CA PRO A 184 -5.06 -0.51 -9.57
C PRO A 184 -5.79 0.51 -8.70
N ARG A 185 -5.48 1.80 -8.93
CA ARG A 185 -6.11 2.93 -8.26
C ARG A 185 -6.95 3.74 -9.23
N PRO A 186 -7.95 4.46 -8.72
CA PRO A 186 -8.73 5.33 -9.58
C PRO A 186 -7.86 6.40 -10.26
N ILE A 187 -8.11 6.65 -11.53
CA ILE A 187 -7.44 7.70 -12.31
C ILE A 187 -8.34 8.93 -12.40
N THR A 188 -7.71 10.10 -12.55
CA THR A 188 -8.43 11.38 -12.61
C THR A 188 -9.23 11.47 -13.92
N TRP A 189 -10.36 12.17 -13.88
CA TRP A 189 -11.27 12.41 -15.01
C TRP A 189 -11.72 13.87 -15.00
N GLU A 190 -11.99 14.43 -16.18
CA GLU A 190 -12.32 15.86 -16.33
C GLU A 190 -13.84 16.10 -16.43
N ASP A 191 -14.58 15.17 -17.07
CA ASP A 191 -16.02 15.29 -17.26
C ASP A 191 -16.80 13.97 -17.06
N GLY A 192 -18.13 14.01 -17.25
CA GLY A 192 -18.99 12.84 -17.07
C GLY A 192 -18.75 11.70 -18.07
N GLY A 193 -18.26 12.00 -19.28
CA GLY A 193 -17.90 10.99 -20.28
C GLY A 193 -16.58 10.31 -19.96
N ASP A 194 -15.63 11.04 -19.36
CA ASP A 194 -14.40 10.46 -18.84
C ASP A 194 -14.62 9.63 -17.58
N LEU A 195 -15.53 10.06 -16.69
CA LEU A 195 -15.93 9.27 -15.52
C LEU A 195 -16.43 7.88 -15.90
N GLU A 196 -17.26 7.76 -16.94
CA GLU A 196 -17.77 6.46 -17.41
C GLU A 196 -16.64 5.53 -17.87
N LYS A 197 -15.62 6.08 -18.54
CA LYS A 197 -14.45 5.31 -19.00
C LYS A 197 -13.56 4.86 -17.85
N VAL A 198 -13.34 5.73 -16.86
CA VAL A 198 -12.46 5.42 -15.72
C VAL A 198 -13.16 4.72 -14.56
N TRP A 199 -14.49 4.62 -14.60
CA TRP A 199 -15.32 4.02 -13.55
C TRP A 199 -14.87 2.61 -13.19
N LYS A 200 -14.45 1.83 -14.19
CA LYS A 200 -13.94 0.47 -14.00
C LYS A 200 -12.83 0.45 -12.93
N PHE A 201 -11.92 1.43 -12.89
CA PHE A 201 -10.85 1.53 -11.90
C PHE A 201 -11.33 1.76 -10.46
N TYR A 202 -12.47 2.43 -10.27
CA TYR A 202 -13.04 2.67 -8.94
C TYR A 202 -13.66 1.40 -8.34
N SER A 203 -14.07 0.46 -9.19
CA SER A 203 -14.74 -0.78 -8.80
C SER A 203 -13.81 -1.98 -8.61
N LEU A 204 -12.54 -1.86 -9.01
CA LEU A 204 -11.59 -2.96 -8.92
C LEU A 204 -11.18 -3.24 -7.48
N VAL A 205 -11.04 -4.53 -7.20
CA VAL A 205 -10.39 -5.00 -5.98
C VAL A 205 -8.88 -4.73 -6.06
N ARG A 206 -8.25 -4.38 -4.95
CA ARG A 206 -6.86 -3.90 -4.95
C ARG A 206 -5.96 -4.90 -4.24
N PRO A 207 -5.13 -5.64 -4.99
CA PRO A 207 -4.03 -6.37 -4.40
C PRO A 207 -3.00 -5.44 -3.78
N ASP A 208 -2.33 -5.90 -2.73
CA ASP A 208 -1.30 -5.10 -2.05
C ASP A 208 -0.11 -4.79 -2.95
N MET A 209 0.23 -5.68 -3.88
CA MET A 209 1.23 -5.40 -4.91
C MET A 209 1.01 -6.20 -6.20
N LEU A 210 1.27 -5.56 -7.34
CA LEU A 210 1.37 -6.20 -8.65
C LEU A 210 2.83 -6.17 -9.12
N ILE A 211 3.28 -7.26 -9.74
CA ILE A 211 4.63 -7.35 -10.33
C ILE A 211 4.48 -7.70 -11.81
N TYR A 212 5.22 -7.00 -12.66
CA TYR A 212 5.34 -7.25 -14.10
C TYR A 212 6.79 -7.59 -14.42
N GLU A 213 7.00 -8.65 -15.19
CA GLU A 213 8.28 -8.92 -15.84
C GLU A 213 8.43 -7.98 -17.05
N GLY A 214 9.60 -7.35 -17.15
CA GLY A 214 9.88 -6.26 -18.07
C GLY A 214 9.71 -4.87 -17.45
N THR A 215 9.98 -3.87 -18.28
CA THR A 215 9.95 -2.44 -17.92
C THR A 215 8.55 -1.87 -18.22
N GLU A 216 7.59 -2.23 -17.39
CA GLU A 216 6.21 -1.73 -17.49
C GLU A 216 6.09 -0.39 -16.76
N ILE A 217 6.00 0.69 -17.52
CA ILE A 217 5.94 2.07 -17.00
C ILE A 217 4.49 2.60 -16.88
N ASN A 218 3.50 1.88 -17.42
CA ASN A 218 2.09 2.24 -17.28
C ASN A 218 1.17 1.02 -17.47
N ILE A 219 0.42 0.66 -16.42
CA ILE A 219 -0.45 -0.52 -16.44
C ILE A 219 -1.88 -0.23 -16.91
N VAL A 220 -2.23 1.02 -17.24
CA VAL A 220 -3.58 1.38 -17.69
C VAL A 220 -3.90 0.73 -19.05
N ASP A 221 -5.02 0.03 -19.13
CA ASP A 221 -5.55 -0.57 -20.37
C ASP A 221 -7.07 -0.38 -20.46
N PRO A 222 -7.58 0.80 -20.86
CA PRO A 222 -9.00 1.12 -20.79
C PRO A 222 -9.89 0.23 -21.69
N GLN A 223 -9.31 -0.40 -22.70
CA GLN A 223 -10.02 -1.25 -23.67
C GLN A 223 -10.21 -2.67 -23.14
N GLY A 224 -9.45 -3.07 -22.11
CA GLY A 224 -9.60 -4.37 -21.46
C GLY A 224 -10.93 -4.53 -20.71
N ASP A 225 -11.36 -5.79 -20.57
CA ASP A 225 -12.44 -6.17 -19.66
C ASP A 225 -12.11 -5.72 -18.22
N ILE A 226 -10.84 -5.90 -17.85
CA ILE A 226 -10.21 -5.31 -16.68
C ILE A 226 -9.35 -4.16 -17.19
N PRO A 227 -9.49 -2.94 -16.65
CA PRO A 227 -8.88 -1.75 -17.25
C PRO A 227 -7.38 -1.62 -16.90
N ILE A 228 -6.70 -2.74 -16.60
CA ILE A 228 -5.25 -2.79 -16.45
C ILE A 228 -4.67 -3.96 -17.22
N LYS A 229 -3.41 -3.79 -17.64
CA LYS A 229 -2.58 -4.85 -18.20
C LYS A 229 -2.53 -6.04 -17.23
N ARG A 230 -2.47 -7.24 -17.81
CA ARG A 230 -2.37 -8.50 -17.06
C ARG A 230 -0.99 -8.61 -16.36
N PRO A 231 -0.93 -8.73 -15.02
CA PRO A 231 0.32 -8.84 -14.28
C PRO A 231 0.96 -10.23 -14.39
N ASP A 232 2.24 -10.33 -14.04
CA ASP A 232 2.93 -11.61 -13.90
C ASP A 232 2.67 -12.24 -12.53
N TYR A 233 2.78 -11.44 -11.46
CA TYR A 233 2.45 -11.86 -10.11
C TYR A 233 1.50 -10.89 -9.41
N ILE A 234 0.74 -11.45 -8.48
CA ILE A 234 -0.06 -10.72 -7.50
C ILE A 234 0.47 -11.08 -6.12
N VAL A 235 0.76 -10.09 -5.28
CA VAL A 235 1.27 -10.29 -3.94
C VAL A 235 0.31 -9.69 -2.92
N GLU A 236 -0.03 -10.48 -1.90
CA GLU A 236 -0.79 -10.08 -0.72
C GLU A 236 0.06 -10.20 0.52
N TYR A 237 0.14 -9.13 1.31
CA TYR A 237 0.84 -9.13 2.58
C TYR A 237 -0.14 -9.36 3.72
N LYS A 238 0.25 -10.20 4.68
CA LYS A 238 -0.56 -10.53 5.86
C LYS A 238 0.22 -10.29 7.13
N GLU A 239 0.08 -9.08 7.63
CA GLU A 239 0.89 -8.49 8.70
C GLU A 239 0.32 -8.70 10.12
N LEU A 240 -1.01 -8.88 10.25
CA LEU A 240 -1.65 -8.95 11.57
C LEU A 240 -1.82 -10.39 12.05
N PRO A 241 -1.70 -10.66 13.37
CA PRO A 241 -2.03 -11.96 13.93
C PRO A 241 -3.48 -12.39 13.62
N ASN A 242 -3.69 -13.70 13.47
CA ASN A 242 -4.99 -14.30 13.22
C ASN A 242 -5.72 -13.73 11.98
N TRP A 243 -4.97 -13.24 10.99
CA TRP A 243 -5.55 -12.59 9.81
C TRP A 243 -6.50 -13.53 9.05
N TRP A 244 -6.24 -14.83 9.02
CA TRP A 244 -7.09 -15.84 8.37
C TRP A 244 -8.48 -15.99 9.01
N LYS A 245 -8.64 -15.63 10.29
CA LYS A 245 -9.94 -15.70 10.97
C LYS A 245 -10.89 -14.59 10.50
N ARG A 246 -10.35 -13.54 9.86
CA ARG A 246 -11.07 -12.32 9.48
C ARG A 246 -11.92 -12.51 8.23
N TRP A 247 -12.94 -11.66 8.15
CA TRP A 247 -13.80 -11.54 6.98
C TRP A 247 -13.49 -10.24 6.25
N ARG A 248 -13.44 -10.31 4.92
CA ARG A 248 -13.44 -9.16 4.04
C ARG A 248 -14.84 -8.96 3.49
N TYR A 249 -15.40 -7.79 3.74
CA TYR A 249 -16.69 -7.40 3.18
C TYR A 249 -16.48 -6.86 1.77
N LEU A 250 -17.14 -7.48 0.80
CA LEU A 250 -17.18 -7.05 -0.58
C LEU A 250 -18.35 -6.07 -0.74
N LYS A 251 -18.07 -4.91 -1.34
CA LYS A 251 -19.14 -3.98 -1.73
C LYS A 251 -19.89 -4.59 -2.92
N ASP A 252 -21.22 -4.59 -2.86
CA ASP A 252 -22.04 -5.00 -4.00
C ASP A 252 -21.80 -4.06 -5.19
N TYR A 253 -21.66 -4.68 -6.36
CA TYR A 253 -21.37 -4.00 -7.61
C TYR A 253 -22.68 -3.57 -8.28
N LYS A 254 -22.83 -2.25 -8.44
CA LYS A 254 -23.70 -1.65 -9.45
C LYS A 254 -22.92 -0.48 -10.05
N PRO A 255 -22.66 -0.45 -11.37
CA PRO A 255 -22.09 0.74 -11.99
C PRO A 255 -23.03 1.92 -11.72
N LEU A 256 -22.48 3.00 -11.16
CA LEU A 256 -23.23 4.23 -10.95
C LEU A 256 -23.16 5.03 -12.24
N ASP A 257 -24.29 5.55 -12.70
CA ASP A 257 -24.26 6.58 -13.75
C ASP A 257 -23.65 7.89 -13.19
N GLY A 258 -23.18 8.77 -14.08
CA GLY A 258 -22.53 10.02 -13.69
C GLY A 258 -23.43 10.98 -12.87
N ASN A 259 -24.76 10.89 -13.02
CA ASN A 259 -25.71 11.67 -12.24
C ASN A 259 -25.93 11.05 -10.86
N GLU A 260 -25.94 9.74 -10.73
CA GLU A 260 -26.01 9.02 -9.45
C GLU A 260 -24.75 9.27 -8.61
N TRP A 261 -23.56 9.33 -9.24
CA TRP A 261 -22.33 9.75 -8.55
C TRP A 261 -22.41 11.20 -8.07
N ARG A 262 -22.83 12.14 -8.94
CA ARG A 262 -23.03 13.54 -8.53
C ARG A 262 -24.04 13.65 -7.39
N ALA A 263 -25.12 12.91 -7.44
CA ALA A 263 -26.15 12.89 -6.39
C ALA A 263 -25.60 12.35 -5.05
N ARG A 264 -24.76 11.30 -5.08
CA ARG A 264 -24.10 10.76 -3.87
C ARG A 264 -22.99 11.66 -3.34
N TRP A 265 -22.22 12.31 -4.22
CA TRP A 265 -21.20 13.29 -3.84
C TRP A 265 -21.84 14.54 -3.24
N LEU A 266 -22.88 15.08 -3.89
CA LEU A 266 -23.71 16.15 -3.34
C LEU A 266 -24.32 15.74 -2.01
N LYS A 267 -24.85 14.52 -1.88
CA LYS A 267 -25.33 14.00 -0.60
C LYS A 267 -24.24 14.00 0.46
N GLY A 268 -23.04 13.49 0.17
CA GLY A 268 -21.92 13.52 1.12
C GLY A 268 -21.46 14.93 1.49
N LEU A 269 -21.51 15.87 0.53
CA LEU A 269 -21.29 17.30 0.78
C LEU A 269 -22.38 17.87 1.70
N TYR A 270 -23.64 17.65 1.36
CA TYR A 270 -24.81 18.13 2.09
C TYR A 270 -24.92 17.51 3.48
N GLU A 271 -24.56 16.24 3.69
CA GLU A 271 -24.47 15.61 5.01
C GLU A 271 -23.40 16.30 5.87
N GLY A 272 -22.28 16.70 5.27
CA GLY A 272 -21.25 17.51 5.94
C GLY A 272 -21.65 18.97 6.18
N PHE A 273 -22.56 19.53 5.37
CA PHE A 273 -23.04 20.91 5.48
C PHE A 273 -24.36 21.06 6.24
N ALA A 274 -25.16 20.00 6.41
CA ALA A 274 -26.48 20.02 7.04
C ALA A 274 -26.40 20.49 8.51
N GLU A 275 -25.29 20.16 9.18
CA GLU A 275 -24.99 20.61 10.53
C GLU A 275 -24.68 22.12 10.63
N ILE A 276 -24.20 22.72 9.53
CA ILE A 276 -23.88 24.16 9.42
C ILE A 276 -25.09 24.94 8.91
N LEU A 277 -25.90 24.33 8.05
CA LEU A 277 -27.02 24.97 7.35
C LEU A 277 -28.39 24.76 8.03
N GLY A 278 -28.47 23.91 9.07
CA GLY A 278 -29.70 23.70 9.84
C GLY A 278 -30.83 23.03 9.04
N VAL A 279 -30.49 22.22 8.03
CA VAL A 279 -31.46 21.56 7.14
C VAL A 279 -31.67 20.12 7.61
N GLU A 280 -32.93 19.69 7.73
CA GLU A 280 -33.27 18.32 8.18
C GLU A 280 -32.99 17.27 7.10
N ALA A 281 -32.42 16.12 7.50
CA ALA A 281 -31.94 15.04 6.62
C ALA A 281 -33.03 14.37 5.74
N LYS A 282 -34.30 14.71 5.93
CA LYS A 282 -35.46 14.12 5.22
C LYS A 282 -35.56 14.51 3.75
N ASP A 283 -34.88 15.59 3.34
CA ASP A 283 -34.87 16.08 1.96
C ASP A 283 -33.73 15.47 1.10
N LEU A 284 -32.92 14.56 1.68
CA LEU A 284 -31.83 13.90 0.97
C LEU A 284 -32.32 12.65 0.22
N PRO A 285 -31.87 12.43 -1.03
CA PRO A 285 -32.20 11.21 -1.77
C PRO A 285 -31.69 9.95 -1.04
N SER A 286 -32.58 8.96 -0.88
CA SER A 286 -32.25 7.64 -0.32
C SER A 286 -31.80 6.67 -1.41
N PHE A 287 -30.67 6.00 -1.21
CA PHE A 287 -30.17 4.97 -2.13
C PHE A 287 -30.26 3.61 -1.43
N SER A 288 -30.74 2.58 -2.13
CA SER A 288 -30.81 1.21 -1.60
C SER A 288 -29.40 0.63 -1.44
N GLU A 289 -29.01 0.24 -0.23
CA GLU A 289 -27.79 -0.52 0.02
C GLU A 289 -27.96 -1.98 -0.44
N GLY A 290 -27.00 -2.47 -1.24
CA GLY A 290 -26.94 -3.87 -1.64
C GLY A 290 -26.62 -4.79 -0.45
N LYS A 291 -26.92 -6.10 -0.58
CA LYS A 291 -26.59 -7.11 0.44
C LYS A 291 -25.09 -7.40 0.41
N SER A 292 -24.33 -6.85 1.36
CA SER A 292 -22.88 -7.09 1.45
C SER A 292 -22.52 -8.59 1.45
N LYS A 293 -21.78 -9.03 0.43
CA LYS A 293 -21.15 -10.36 0.42
C LYS A 293 -19.87 -10.31 1.25
N ARG A 294 -19.54 -11.39 1.95
CA ARG A 294 -18.27 -11.49 2.71
C ARG A 294 -17.50 -12.73 2.29
N ILE A 295 -16.19 -12.60 2.23
CA ILE A 295 -15.26 -13.70 1.98
C ILE A 295 -14.26 -13.79 3.12
N LYS A 296 -13.71 -14.98 3.34
CA LYS A 296 -12.59 -15.13 4.28
C LYS A 296 -11.36 -14.42 3.74
N GLU A 297 -10.60 -13.77 4.62
CA GLU A 297 -9.41 -13.01 4.24
C GLU A 297 -8.38 -13.88 3.51
N TYR A 298 -8.27 -15.16 3.85
CA TYR A 298 -7.37 -16.11 3.19
C TYR A 298 -7.84 -16.59 1.81
N LYS A 299 -9.10 -16.30 1.43
CA LYS A 299 -9.65 -16.55 0.08
C LYS A 299 -9.56 -15.32 -0.84
N VAL A 300 -9.04 -14.20 -0.34
CA VAL A 300 -8.91 -12.96 -1.13
C VAL A 300 -7.97 -13.14 -2.32
N ILE A 301 -6.88 -13.89 -2.14
CA ILE A 301 -5.92 -14.12 -3.23
C ILE A 301 -6.55 -14.89 -4.39
N GLU A 302 -7.42 -15.88 -4.12
CA GLU A 302 -8.15 -16.62 -5.16
C GLU A 302 -9.08 -15.71 -5.96
N LEU A 303 -9.74 -14.75 -5.29
CA LEU A 303 -10.54 -13.73 -5.96
C LEU A 303 -9.68 -12.89 -6.91
N TYR A 304 -8.47 -12.54 -6.49
CA TYR A 304 -7.55 -11.75 -7.31
C TYR A 304 -7.02 -12.55 -8.50
N GLU A 305 -6.72 -13.82 -8.31
CA GLU A 305 -6.34 -14.70 -9.41
C GLU A 305 -7.46 -14.89 -10.43
N ALA A 306 -8.71 -15.05 -9.96
CA ALA A 306 -9.86 -15.19 -10.84
C ALA A 306 -10.11 -13.94 -11.68
N ILE A 307 -9.92 -12.76 -11.08
CA ILE A 307 -10.08 -11.46 -11.74
C ILE A 307 -8.90 -11.22 -12.67
N TYR A 308 -7.71 -10.99 -12.13
CA TYR A 308 -6.55 -10.49 -12.87
C TYR A 308 -5.81 -11.57 -13.67
N LYS A 309 -6.03 -12.85 -13.34
CA LYS A 309 -5.43 -14.01 -14.02
C LYS A 309 -3.92 -13.85 -14.18
N PRO A 310 -3.12 -13.68 -13.11
CA PRO A 310 -1.68 -13.43 -13.25
C PRO A 310 -0.99 -14.50 -14.11
N ARG A 311 0.03 -14.12 -14.88
CA ARG A 311 0.71 -15.07 -15.79
C ARG A 311 1.46 -16.17 -15.05
N LYS A 312 2.01 -15.85 -13.86
CA LYS A 312 2.86 -16.74 -13.07
C LYS A 312 2.29 -17.08 -11.68
N GLY A 313 1.19 -16.44 -11.26
CA GLY A 313 0.42 -16.83 -10.07
C GLY A 313 0.36 -15.80 -8.95
N GLY A 314 -0.35 -16.15 -7.89
CA GLY A 314 -0.49 -15.38 -6.65
C GLY A 314 0.55 -15.76 -5.59
N VAL A 315 0.90 -14.79 -4.74
CA VAL A 315 1.83 -14.95 -3.62
C VAL A 315 1.21 -14.34 -2.37
N VAL A 316 1.13 -15.12 -1.30
CA VAL A 316 0.74 -14.64 0.04
C VAL A 316 1.98 -14.63 0.92
N ILE A 317 2.31 -13.46 1.47
CA ILE A 317 3.44 -13.27 2.38
C ILE A 317 2.87 -13.06 3.78
N SER A 318 2.97 -14.08 4.63
CA SER A 318 2.48 -14.02 6.01
C SER A 318 3.61 -13.68 6.97
N ARG A 319 3.46 -12.59 7.71
CA ARG A 319 4.42 -12.21 8.76
C ARG A 319 4.45 -13.23 9.89
N VAL A 320 3.28 -13.77 10.23
CA VAL A 320 3.08 -14.70 11.35
C VAL A 320 2.85 -16.11 10.83
N PRO A 321 3.17 -17.16 11.62
CA PRO A 321 2.82 -18.53 11.26
C PRO A 321 1.32 -18.69 11.02
N VAL A 322 0.97 -19.35 9.92
CA VAL A 322 -0.41 -19.74 9.59
C VAL A 322 -0.71 -21.13 10.15
N GLU A 323 -1.96 -21.41 10.53
CA GLU A 323 -2.40 -22.76 10.95
C GLU A 323 -2.34 -23.74 9.74
N ASP A 324 -1.86 -24.97 9.92
CA ASP A 324 -1.61 -25.92 8.81
C ASP A 324 -2.85 -26.24 7.97
N GLU A 325 -4.03 -26.28 8.58
CA GLU A 325 -5.30 -26.44 7.87
C GLU A 325 -5.52 -25.30 6.88
N ILE A 326 -5.28 -24.08 7.31
CA ILE A 326 -5.42 -22.88 6.49
C ILE A 326 -4.34 -22.83 5.40
N LYS A 327 -3.12 -23.30 5.68
CA LYS A 327 -2.07 -23.41 4.63
C LYS A 327 -2.53 -24.28 3.47
N ARG A 328 -3.15 -25.42 3.76
CA ARG A 328 -3.71 -26.33 2.74
C ARG A 328 -4.87 -25.70 1.96
N GLU A 329 -5.60 -24.76 2.57
CA GLU A 329 -6.67 -24.03 1.87
C GLU A 329 -6.16 -22.86 1.01
N ILE A 330 -4.98 -22.31 1.31
CA ILE A 330 -4.37 -21.21 0.55
C ILE A 330 -3.54 -21.75 -0.61
N ILE A 331 -2.70 -22.75 -0.34
CA ILE A 331 -1.73 -23.26 -1.30
C ILE A 331 -2.46 -24.09 -2.35
N ASN A 332 -2.28 -23.72 -3.61
CA ASN A 332 -2.76 -24.46 -4.77
C ASN A 332 -1.77 -24.30 -5.92
N ASP A 333 -2.11 -24.79 -7.12
CA ASP A 333 -1.21 -24.78 -8.28
C ASP A 333 -0.75 -23.37 -8.69
N ASN A 334 -1.55 -22.34 -8.39
CA ASN A 334 -1.28 -20.94 -8.78
C ASN A 334 -0.91 -20.05 -7.58
N VAL A 335 -1.25 -20.43 -6.34
CA VAL A 335 -0.97 -19.63 -5.13
C VAL A 335 0.18 -20.21 -4.31
N THR A 336 1.18 -19.37 -4.06
CA THR A 336 2.30 -19.68 -3.16
C THR A 336 2.13 -18.97 -1.82
N LEU A 337 2.26 -19.70 -0.72
CA LEU A 337 2.35 -19.12 0.61
C LEU A 337 3.82 -19.07 1.07
N ILE A 338 4.32 -17.87 1.40
CA ILE A 338 5.58 -17.66 2.11
C ILE A 338 5.20 -17.33 3.55
N ASP A 339 5.37 -18.32 4.43
CA ASP A 339 4.87 -18.29 5.80
C ASP A 339 5.96 -17.94 6.82
N ASP A 340 5.54 -17.46 8.00
CA ASP A 340 6.42 -17.12 9.13
C ASP A 340 7.62 -16.24 8.72
N VAL A 341 7.30 -15.18 7.98
CA VAL A 341 8.32 -14.29 7.42
C VAL A 341 8.91 -13.36 8.47
N GLY A 342 8.10 -12.90 9.45
CA GLY A 342 8.53 -11.86 10.37
C GLY A 342 9.09 -10.66 9.61
N PHE A 343 10.27 -10.20 10.02
CA PHE A 343 11.10 -9.24 9.28
C PHE A 343 12.39 -9.91 8.74
N ASN A 344 12.33 -11.20 8.42
CA ASN A 344 13.47 -11.94 7.87
C ASN A 344 13.47 -11.89 6.33
N GLN A 345 14.35 -11.06 5.77
CA GLN A 345 14.52 -10.92 4.32
C GLN A 345 14.81 -12.24 3.61
N GLY A 346 15.62 -13.13 4.20
CA GLY A 346 16.01 -14.40 3.59
C GLY A 346 14.82 -15.33 3.29
N ARG A 347 13.68 -15.16 3.99
CA ARG A 347 12.45 -15.91 3.69
C ARG A 347 11.84 -15.56 2.33
N LEU A 348 12.13 -14.37 1.81
CA LEU A 348 11.61 -13.89 0.52
C LEU A 348 12.43 -14.39 -0.68
N GLU A 349 13.57 -15.06 -0.46
CA GLU A 349 14.41 -15.60 -1.54
C GLU A 349 13.65 -16.57 -2.45
N ILE A 350 12.72 -17.35 -1.89
CA ILE A 350 11.86 -18.27 -2.66
C ILE A 350 11.08 -17.51 -3.74
N LEU A 351 10.64 -16.27 -3.46
CA LEU A 351 9.97 -15.43 -4.45
C LEU A 351 10.95 -14.97 -5.53
N ILE A 352 12.17 -14.59 -5.15
CA ILE A 352 13.20 -14.15 -6.12
C ILE A 352 13.58 -15.28 -7.06
N GLU A 353 13.79 -16.49 -6.53
CA GLU A 353 14.03 -17.68 -7.34
C GLU A 353 12.87 -17.93 -8.29
N LYS A 354 11.62 -17.84 -7.83
CA LYS A 354 10.44 -17.99 -8.70
C LYS A 354 10.38 -16.93 -9.79
N MET A 355 10.63 -15.67 -9.45
CA MET A 355 10.59 -14.54 -10.39
C MET A 355 11.63 -14.71 -11.48
N THR A 356 12.84 -15.11 -11.12
CA THR A 356 14.00 -15.19 -12.02
C THR A 356 14.13 -16.52 -12.76
N LYS A 357 13.45 -17.57 -12.30
CA LYS A 357 13.50 -18.90 -12.92
C LYS A 357 12.96 -18.89 -14.34
N GLY A 358 13.76 -19.43 -15.26
CA GLY A 358 13.37 -19.63 -16.66
C GLY A 358 13.39 -18.36 -17.51
N ILE A 359 13.82 -17.23 -16.95
CA ILE A 359 14.03 -16.01 -17.74
C ILE A 359 15.20 -16.25 -18.68
N LYS A 360 14.91 -16.21 -19.98
CA LYS A 360 15.90 -16.21 -21.05
C LYS A 360 16.21 -14.76 -21.41
N SER A 361 17.49 -14.46 -21.63
CA SER A 361 17.92 -13.15 -22.12
C SER A 361 17.09 -12.76 -23.34
N THR A 362 16.40 -11.62 -23.27
CA THR A 362 15.72 -11.03 -24.44
C THR A 362 16.72 -10.52 -25.47
N TYR A 363 17.98 -10.38 -25.08
CA TYR A 363 19.08 -9.95 -25.92
C TYR A 363 19.90 -11.15 -26.40
N ASP A 364 20.27 -11.15 -27.67
CA ASP A 364 21.36 -12.01 -28.15
C ASP A 364 22.67 -11.50 -27.56
N LEU A 365 23.10 -12.16 -26.47
CA LEU A 365 24.33 -11.83 -25.76
C LEU A 365 25.56 -11.89 -26.66
N LYS A 366 25.55 -12.72 -27.73
CA LYS A 366 26.65 -12.75 -28.70
C LYS A 366 26.65 -11.48 -29.53
N GLU A 367 25.49 -11.01 -29.97
CA GLU A 367 25.37 -9.77 -30.73
C GLU A 367 25.76 -8.55 -29.89
N LEU A 368 25.34 -8.51 -28.62
CA LEU A 368 25.68 -7.43 -27.68
C LEU A 368 27.17 -7.43 -27.32
N ALA A 369 27.74 -8.61 -27.04
CA ALA A 369 29.18 -8.76 -26.81
C ALA A 369 29.98 -8.39 -28.06
N TYR A 370 29.51 -8.76 -29.25
CA TYR A 370 30.12 -8.36 -30.52
C TYR A 370 30.08 -6.84 -30.70
N LYS A 371 28.92 -6.20 -30.52
CA LYS A 371 28.79 -4.73 -30.62
C LYS A 371 29.68 -4.02 -29.60
N PHE A 372 29.75 -4.50 -28.36
CA PHE A 372 30.63 -3.95 -27.34
C PHE A 372 32.11 -4.11 -27.71
N ALA A 373 32.54 -5.33 -28.07
CA ALA A 373 33.90 -5.61 -28.51
C ALA A 373 34.29 -4.77 -29.73
N MET A 374 33.38 -4.57 -30.68
CA MET A 374 33.61 -3.72 -31.85
C MET A 374 33.63 -2.23 -31.52
N SER A 375 32.88 -1.78 -30.52
CA SER A 375 32.94 -0.39 -30.02
C SER A 375 34.26 -0.07 -29.30
N ARG A 376 34.96 -1.10 -28.80
CA ARG A 376 36.27 -1.04 -28.14
C ARG A 376 37.29 -1.93 -28.84
N LYS A 377 37.28 -1.89 -30.17
CA LYS A 377 37.99 -2.86 -31.03
C LYS A 377 39.49 -2.97 -30.70
N GLU A 378 40.15 -1.85 -30.45
CA GLU A 378 41.59 -1.81 -30.16
C GLU A 378 41.92 -2.46 -28.81
N GLU A 379 41.19 -2.10 -27.74
CA GLU A 379 41.29 -2.72 -26.41
C GLU A 379 41.01 -4.23 -26.47
N PHE A 380 40.01 -4.64 -27.25
CA PHE A 380 39.64 -6.05 -27.39
C PHE A 380 40.71 -6.85 -28.16
N ILE A 381 41.31 -6.29 -29.21
CA ILE A 381 42.41 -6.93 -29.95
C ILE A 381 43.65 -7.06 -29.07
N GLU A 382 44.01 -6.02 -28.30
CA GLU A 382 45.12 -6.10 -27.35
C GLU A 382 44.88 -7.16 -26.28
N TRP A 383 43.66 -7.23 -25.74
CA TRP A 383 43.27 -8.28 -24.81
C TRP A 383 43.41 -9.67 -25.46
N MET A 384 42.90 -9.90 -26.67
CA MET A 384 43.03 -11.20 -27.36
C MET A 384 44.49 -11.60 -27.61
N ARG A 385 45.36 -10.65 -27.98
CA ARG A 385 46.81 -10.88 -28.11
C ARG A 385 47.44 -11.26 -26.77
N SER A 386 47.03 -10.61 -25.67
CA SER A 386 47.52 -10.95 -24.33
C SER A 386 47.14 -12.36 -23.88
N GLN A 387 46.06 -12.92 -24.43
CA GLN A 387 45.57 -14.27 -24.15
C GLN A 387 46.07 -15.32 -25.16
N GLY A 388 46.89 -14.93 -26.16
CA GLY A 388 47.41 -15.83 -27.19
C GLY A 388 46.35 -16.33 -28.19
N LEU A 389 45.23 -15.61 -28.34
CA LEU A 389 44.09 -16.00 -29.18
C LEU A 389 44.14 -15.38 -30.59
N TYR A 390 45.11 -14.51 -30.88
CA TYR A 390 45.26 -13.79 -32.14
C TYR A 390 46.71 -13.56 -32.53
#